data_AF-A0A379FCC5-F1
#
_entry.id   AF-A0A379FCC5-F1
#
_cell.length_a   1.000
_cell.length_b   1.000
_cell.length_c   1.000
_cell.angle_alpha   90.00
_cell.angle_beta   90.00
_cell.angle_gamma   90.00
#
_symmetry.space_group_name_H-M   'P 1'
#
loop_
_entity.id
_entity.type
_entity.pdbx_description
1 polymer ?
#
loop_
_entity_poly.entity_id
_entity_poly.type
_entity_poly.pdbx_seq_one_letter_code
_entity_poly.pdbx_strand_id
1 'polypeptide(L)' 'MKLTEKQIKTLDIVRDKFGAGIDGRTFKSFEKKGLIRQTIIGWTLTKSGFDILNKVE' A
#
# COMPACT_ATOMS: atom_id res chain seq x y z
N MET A 1 -5.85 2.28 -13.59
CA MET A 1 -6.30 3.21 -12.54
C MET A 1 -5.12 4.10 -12.17
N LYS A 2 -5.28 5.43 -12.18
CA LYS A 2 -4.22 6.34 -11.72
C LYS A 2 -4.37 6.55 -10.22
N LEU A 3 -3.31 6.30 -9.44
CA LEU A 3 -3.31 6.59 -8.01
C LEU A 3 -3.10 8.09 -7.77
N THR A 4 -3.66 8.60 -6.68
CA THR A 4 -3.34 9.95 -6.21
C THR A 4 -2.01 9.96 -5.47
N GLU A 5 -1.35 11.13 -5.36
CA GLU A 5 -0.08 11.27 -4.63
C GLU A 5 -0.19 10.78 -3.18
N LYS A 6 -1.33 11.02 -2.53
CA LYS A 6 -1.60 10.52 -1.17
C LYS A 6 -1.64 8.99 -1.13
N GLN A 7 -2.17 8.35 -2.17
CA GLN A 7 -2.22 6.89 -2.27
C GLN A 7 -0.83 6.30 -2.53
N ILE A 8 -0.05 6.94 -3.40
CA ILE A 8 1.35 6.57 -3.66
C ILE A 8 2.17 6.65 -2.38
N LYS A 9 2.09 7.77 -1.64
CA LYS A 9 2.76 7.95 -0.35
C LYS A 9 2.34 6.91 0.70
N THR A 10 1.09 6.45 0.64
CA THR A 10 0.62 5.37 1.53
C THR A 10 1.26 4.03 1.18
N LEU A 11 1.35 3.68 -0.11
CA LEU A 11 2.03 2.46 -0.57
C LEU A 11 3.53 2.50 -0.26
N ASP A 12 4.15 3.68 -0.37
CA ASP A 12 5.54 3.92 0.01
C ASP A 12 5.77 3.64 1.51
N ILE A 13 4.89 4.14 2.39
CA ILE A 13 4.93 3.84 3.83
C ILE A 13 4.70 2.34 4.12
N VAL A 14 3.86 1.66 3.33
CA VAL A 14 3.66 0.21 3.45
C VAL A 14 4.94 -0.54 3.08
N ARG A 15 5.66 -0.10 2.05
CA ARG A 15 6.95 -0.67 1.63
C ARG A 15 8.02 -0.49 2.71
N ASP A 16 8.18 0.73 3.21
CA ASP A 16 9.31 1.11 4.07
C ASP A 16 9.08 0.85 5.56
N LYS A 17 7.83 0.92 6.03
CA LYS A 17 7.49 0.88 7.47
C LYS A 17 6.41 -0.14 7.83
N PHE A 18 6.12 -1.08 6.94
CA PHE A 18 5.07 -2.08 7.13
C PHE A 18 3.69 -1.48 7.47
N GLY A 19 3.43 -0.27 6.97
CA GLY A 19 2.18 0.44 7.20
C GLY A 19 2.04 1.09 8.59
N ALA A 20 3.13 1.23 9.35
CA ALA A 20 3.09 1.92 10.62
C ALA A 20 2.63 3.39 10.47
N GLY A 21 1.69 3.82 11.32
CA GLY A 21 1.22 5.20 11.38
C GLY A 21 0.14 5.59 10.35
N ILE A 22 -0.38 4.65 9.57
CA ILE A 22 -1.51 4.88 8.64
C ILE A 22 -2.83 4.43 9.27
N ASP A 23 -3.90 5.20 9.03
CA ASP A 23 -5.26 4.86 9.47
C ASP A 23 -5.76 3.54 8.82
N GLY A 24 -6.28 2.62 9.62
CA GLY A 24 -6.76 1.32 9.17
C GLY A 24 -7.87 1.36 8.11
N ARG A 25 -8.69 2.44 8.03
CA ARG A 25 -9.67 2.61 6.94
C ARG A 25 -9.01 2.76 5.59
N THR A 26 -7.83 3.40 5.56
CA THR A 26 -7.05 3.57 4.33
C THR A 26 -6.60 2.19 3.83
N PHE A 27 -6.13 1.32 4.72
CA PHE A 27 -5.68 -0.02 4.36
C PHE A 27 -6.77 -0.92 3.80
N LYS A 28 -7.99 -0.89 4.35
CA LYS A 28 -9.10 -1.68 3.80
C LYS A 28 -9.35 -1.42 2.32
N SER A 29 -9.20 -0.18 1.86
CA SER A 29 -9.37 0.15 0.43
C SER A 29 -8.28 -0.45 -0.45
N PHE A 30 -7.02 -0.44 0.01
CA PHE A 30 -5.88 -1.02 -0.70
C PHE A 30 -5.90 -2.55 -0.68
N GLU A 31 -6.29 -3.14 0.45
CA GLU A 31 -6.45 -4.59 0.61
C GLU A 31 -7.55 -5.12 -0.30
N LYS A 32 -8.71 -4.45 -0.35
CA LYS A 32 -9.82 -4.83 -1.24
C LYS A 32 -9.44 -4.74 -2.73
N LYS A 33 -8.46 -3.90 -3.06
CA LYS A 33 -7.87 -3.80 -4.41
C LYS A 33 -6.73 -4.80 -4.65
N GLY A 34 -6.39 -5.61 -3.66
CA GLY A 34 -5.31 -6.59 -3.72
C GLY A 34 -3.92 -5.94 -3.83
N LEU A 35 -3.75 -4.70 -3.38
CA LEU A 35 -2.47 -3.97 -3.47
C LEU A 35 -1.59 -4.19 -2.24
N ILE A 36 -2.21 -4.47 -1.10
CA ILE A 36 -1.53 -4.77 0.15
C ILE A 36 -2.17 -5.99 0.80
N ARG A 37 -1.47 -6.59 1.74
CA ARG A 37 -1.98 -7.67 2.61
C ARG A 37 -1.46 -7.52 4.03
N GLN A 38 -2.26 -7.93 5.00
CA GLN A 38 -1.83 -8.01 6.38
C GLN A 38 -0.95 -9.25 6.60
N THR A 39 0.12 -9.09 7.37
CA THR A 39 1.06 -10.13 7.78
C THR A 39 1.37 -9.98 9.27
N ILE A 40 2.12 -10.93 9.85
CA ILE A 40 2.52 -10.91 11.27
C ILE A 40 3.30 -9.64 11.63
N ILE A 41 4.09 -9.11 10.69
CA ILE A 41 4.93 -7.93 10.87
C ILE A 41 4.22 -6.60 10.56
N GLY A 42 2.97 -6.64 10.10
CA GLY A 42 2.21 -5.47 9.65
C GLY A 42 1.69 -5.61 8.23
N TRP A 43 1.47 -4.48 7.56
CA TRP A 43 0.99 -4.45 6.18
C TRP A 43 2.15 -4.55 5.20
N THR A 44 1.99 -5.35 4.15
CA THR A 44 3.00 -5.53 3.10
C THR A 44 2.40 -5.33 1.73
N LEU A 45 3.20 -4.88 0.76
CA LEU A 45 2.79 -4.80 -0.64
C LEU A 45 2.59 -6.19 -1.23
N THR A 46 1.56 -6.36 -2.05
CA THR A 46 1.46 -7.50 -2.96
C THR A 46 2.28 -7.24 -4.22
N LYS A 47 2.42 -8.25 -5.09
CA LYS A 47 3.03 -8.08 -6.42
C LYS A 47 2.35 -6.95 -7.21
N SER A 48 1.01 -6.89 -7.19
CA SER A 48 0.25 -5.84 -7.86
C SER A 48 0.47 -4.45 -7.25
N GLY A 49 0.59 -4.37 -5.91
CA GLY A 49 0.94 -3.12 -5.23
C GLY A 49 2.32 -2.60 -5.61
N PHE A 50 3.29 -3.50 -5.70
CA PHE A 50 4.67 -3.18 -6.09
C PHE A 50 4.75 -2.71 -7.55
N ASP A 51 4.06 -3.39 -8.47
CA ASP A 51 4.03 -3.03 -9.90
C ASP A 51 3.37 -1.66 -10.13
N ILE A 52 2.31 -1.35 -9.39
CA ILE A 52 1.64 -0.05 -9.47
C ILE A 52 2.50 1.06 -8.87
N LEU A 53 3.21 0.79 -7.77
CA LEU A 53 4.12 1.77 -7.17
C LEU A 53 5.27 2.11 -8.14
N ASN A 54 5.89 1.09 -8.75
CA ASN A 54 7.00 1.25 -9.69
C ASN A 54 6.59 1.83 -11.05
N LYS A 55 5.31 1.82 -11.42
CA LYS A 55 4.80 2.49 -12.63
C LYS A 55 4.62 4.00 -12.45
N VAL A 56 4.72 4.49 -11.22
CA VAL A 56 4.58 5.90 -10.87
C VAL A 56 5.94 6.58 -10.75
N GLU A 57 6.96 5.86 -10.30
CA GLU A 57 8.38 6.26 -10.44
C GLU A 57 8.84 6.19 -11.90
#